data_AF-A0AAU6I274-F1
#
_entry.id   AF-A0AAU6I274-F1
#
_cell.length_a   1.000
_cell.length_b   1.000
_cell.length_c   1.000
_cell.angle_alpha   90.00
_cell.angle_beta   90.00
_cell.angle_gamma   90.00
#
_symmetry.space_group_name_H-M   'P 1'
#
loop_
_entity.id
_entity.type
_entity.pdbx_description
1 polymer ?
#
loop_
_entity_poly.entity_id
_entity_poly.type
_entity_poly.pdbx_seq_one_letter_code
_entity_poly.pdbx_strand_id
1 'polypeptide(L)' 'MGAWPALFPRYAGNEPGDPDRMARAIIGAVDAEEPPRRLLLGGDAPGIAISSEEGRLAEARKWAEVSRSTDYPTDPATA' A
#
# COMPACT_ATOMS: atom_id res chain seq x y z
N MET A 1 26.61 -16.12 9.88
CA MET A 1 26.10 -15.21 10.94
C MET A 1 26.14 -13.80 10.39
N GLY A 2 24.98 -13.26 10.02
CA GLY A 2 24.82 -12.11 9.12
C GLY A 2 25.25 -10.77 9.72
N ALA A 3 25.77 -9.90 8.85
CA ALA A 3 26.25 -8.54 9.16
C ALA A 3 25.12 -7.54 9.51
N TRP A 4 24.03 -8.01 10.10
CA TRP A 4 22.82 -7.22 10.35
C TRP A 4 22.99 -6.20 11.49
N PRO A 5 23.75 -6.45 12.58
CA PRO A 5 23.95 -5.46 13.65
C PRO A 5 24.76 -4.23 13.24
N ALA A 6 25.62 -4.32 12.21
CA ALA A 6 26.54 -3.25 11.82
C ALA A 6 25.94 -2.24 10.84
N LEU A 7 24.70 -2.44 10.37
CA LEU A 7 24.00 -1.53 9.45
C LEU A 7 23.19 -0.47 10.20
N PHE A 8 22.51 -0.84 11.30
CA PHE A 8 21.61 0.04 12.05
C PHE A 8 22.20 1.40 12.50
N PRO A 9 23.45 1.50 12.99
CA PRO A 9 24.00 2.79 13.43
C PRO A 9 24.18 3.82 12.31
N ARG A 10 24.19 3.37 11.05
CA ARG A 10 24.37 4.23 9.86
C ARG A 10 23.05 4.86 9.42
N TYR A 11 21.93 4.21 9.72
CA TYR A 11 20.59 4.63 9.30
C TYR A 11 19.89 5.44 10.39
N ALA A 12 20.07 5.09 11.66
CA ALA A 12 19.41 5.78 12.78
C ALA A 12 19.78 7.27 12.83
N GLY A 13 18.81 8.15 12.56
CA GLY A 13 18.99 9.60 12.52
C GLY A 13 19.51 10.16 11.20
N ASN A 14 19.75 9.30 10.20
CA ASN A 14 20.16 9.67 8.83
C ASN A 14 19.21 9.05 7.79
N GLU A 15 18.00 8.68 8.20
CA GLU A 15 17.00 8.16 7.27
C GLU A 15 16.72 9.19 6.17
N PRO A 16 16.51 8.75 4.91
CA PRO A 16 16.07 9.63 3.86
C PRO A 16 14.64 10.11 4.16
N GLY A 17 14.52 11.25 4.84
CA GLY A 17 13.25 11.81 5.29
C GLY A 17 13.43 12.90 6.33
N ASP A 18 12.38 13.69 6.55
CA ASP A 18 12.33 14.72 7.59
C ASP A 18 11.26 14.31 8.61
N PRO A 19 11.65 13.87 9.83
CA PRO A 19 10.71 13.35 10.81
C PRO A 19 9.71 14.41 11.28
N ASP A 20 10.11 15.68 11.35
CA ASP A 20 9.22 16.78 11.75
C ASP A 20 8.16 17.06 10.68
N ARG A 21 8.50 16.91 9.39
CA ARG A 21 7.52 16.98 8.30
C ARG A 21 6.59 15.77 8.31
N MET A 22 7.11 14.58 8.57
CA MET A 22 6.29 13.36 8.66
C MET A 22 5.29 13.45 9.80
N ALA A 23 5.72 13.89 10.99
CA ALA A 23 4.83 14.07 12.14
C ALA A 23 3.69 15.06 11.82
N ARG A 24 4.01 16.20 11.18
CA ARG A 24 3.00 17.18 10.75
C ARG A 24 2.02 16.60 9.73
N ALA A 25 2.49 15.80 8.78
CA ALA A 25 1.64 15.13 7.80
C ALA A 25 0.69 14.11 8.45
N ILE A 26 1.16 13.37 9.46
CA ILE A 26 0.34 12.43 10.22
C ILE A 26 -0.76 13.16 10.98
N ILE A 27 -0.40 14.22 11.73
CA ILE A 27 -1.37 15.03 12.48
C ILE A 27 -2.42 15.60 11.53
N GLY A 28 -1.98 16.23 10.44
CA GLY A 28 -2.89 16.78 9.44
C GLY A 28 -3.80 15.74 8.78
N ALA A 29 -3.34 14.50 8.59
CA ALA A 29 -4.17 13.41 8.06
C ALA A 29 -5.23 12.94 9.05
N VAL A 30 -4.94 12.96 10.36
CA VAL A 30 -5.90 12.61 11.42
C VAL A 30 -6.95 13.70 11.61
N ASP A 31 -6.55 14.97 11.46
CA ASP A 31 -7.44 16.14 11.61
C ASP A 31 -8.26 16.46 10.34
N ALA A 32 -8.04 15.75 9.24
CA ALA A 32 -8.77 15.95 7.99
C ALA A 32 -10.26 15.55 8.14
N GLU A 33 -11.14 16.29 7.45
CA GLU A 33 -12.59 15.97 7.42
C GLU A 33 -12.84 14.55 6.90
N GLU A 34 -12.05 14.11 5.92
CA GLU A 34 -12.06 12.76 5.39
C GLU A 34 -10.66 12.13 5.53
N PRO A 35 -10.34 11.48 6.66
CA PRO A 35 -9.00 10.96 6.92
C PRO A 35 -8.70 9.75 6.01
N PRO A 36 -7.48 9.67 5.44
CA PRO A 36 -7.11 8.57 4.57
C PRO A 36 -6.96 7.26 5.33
N ARG A 37 -7.43 6.15 4.76
CA ARG A 37 -7.17 4.80 5.31
C ARG A 37 -5.70 4.41 5.29
N ARG A 38 -4.93 4.96 4.36
CA ARG A 38 -3.48 4.72 4.19
C ARG A 38 -2.79 6.02 3.80
N LEU A 39 -1.87 6.48 4.64
CA LEU A 39 -0.99 7.62 4.36
C LEU A 39 0.39 7.10 3.94
N LEU A 40 0.88 7.55 2.79
CA LEU A 40 2.22 7.21 2.29
C LEU A 40 3.18 8.34 2.65
N LEU A 41 4.30 8.02 3.29
CA LEU A 41 5.32 8.97 3.73
C LEU A 41 6.65 8.63 3.06
N GLY A 42 7.33 9.65 2.55
CA GLY A 42 8.51 9.50 1.69
C GLY A 42 8.23 9.94 0.26
N GLY A 43 9.26 10.41 -0.45
CA GLY A 43 9.11 10.97 -1.80
C GLY A 43 8.87 9.91 -2.88
N ASP A 44 9.39 8.70 -2.68
CA ASP A 44 9.25 7.54 -3.56
C ASP A 44 8.04 6.66 -3.21
N ALA A 45 7.58 6.72 -1.96
CA ALA A 45 6.50 5.89 -1.44
C ALA A 45 5.23 5.91 -2.29
N PRO A 46 4.74 7.06 -2.82
CA PRO A 46 3.60 7.07 -3.74
C PRO A 46 3.83 6.25 -5.01
N GLY A 47 5.00 6.39 -5.65
CA GLY A 47 5.32 5.66 -6.89
C GLY A 47 5.42 4.15 -6.69
N ILE A 48 6.02 3.72 -5.58
CA ILE A 48 6.12 2.31 -5.21
C ILE A 48 4.72 1.73 -4.94
N ALA A 49 3.88 2.44 -4.19
CA ALA A 49 2.54 1.97 -3.91
C ALA A 49 1.68 1.87 -5.18
N ILE A 50 1.69 2.92 -6.01
CA ILE A 50 0.91 2.98 -7.26
C ILE A 50 1.31 1.83 -8.19
N SER A 51 2.61 1.66 -8.48
CA SER A 51 3.07 0.58 -9.35
C SER A 51 2.69 -0.81 -8.83
N SER A 52 2.72 -1.01 -7.52
CA SER A 52 2.30 -2.26 -6.89
C SER A 52 0.79 -2.52 -7.04
N GLU A 53 -0.05 -1.50 -6.83
CA GLU A 53 -1.50 -1.61 -7.03
C GLU A 53 -1.84 -1.83 -8.51
N GLU A 54 -1.16 -1.15 -9.43
CA GLU A 54 -1.36 -1.32 -10.87
C GLU A 54 -1.03 -2.74 -11.32
N GLY A 55 0.05 -3.33 -10.81
CA GLY A 55 0.40 -4.73 -11.07
C GLY A 55 -0.67 -5.70 -10.58
N ARG A 56 -1.12 -5.53 -9.32
CA ARG A 56 -2.24 -6.32 -8.75
C ARG A 56 -3.51 -6.20 -9.57
N LEU A 57 -3.85 -4.97 -9.97
CA LEU A 57 -5.06 -4.69 -10.74
C LEU A 57 -4.98 -5.29 -12.15
N ALA A 58 -3.82 -5.23 -12.79
CA ALA A 58 -3.60 -5.85 -14.11
C ALA A 58 -3.77 -7.37 -14.04
N GLU A 59 -3.22 -8.01 -13.01
CA GLU A 59 -3.36 -9.44 -12.81
C GLU A 59 -4.81 -9.84 -12.52
N ALA A 60 -5.49 -9.12 -11.61
CA ALA A 60 -6.90 -9.35 -11.31
C ALA A 60 -7.79 -9.23 -12.56
N ARG A 61 -7.52 -8.23 -13.42
CA ARG A 61 -8.22 -8.06 -14.70
C ARG A 61 -7.95 -9.23 -15.65
N LYS A 62 -6.71 -9.69 -15.75
CA LYS A 62 -6.32 -10.81 -16.61
C LYS A 62 -7.05 -12.11 -16.24
N TRP A 63 -7.27 -12.34 -14.95
CA TRP A 63 -7.92 -13.54 -14.42
C TRP A 63 -9.37 -13.34 -13.98
N ALA A 64 -9.98 -12.21 -14.35
CA ALA A 64 -11.32 -11.87 -13.90
C ALA A 64 -12.36 -12.92 -14.32
N GLU A 65 -12.27 -13.44 -15.55
CA GLU A 65 -13.24 -14.42 -16.05
C GLU A 65 -13.12 -15.76 -15.34
N VAL A 66 -11.90 -16.24 -15.11
CA VAL A 66 -11.65 -17.45 -14.32
C VAL A 66 -12.18 -17.30 -12.90
N SER A 67 -12.05 -16.10 -12.32
CA SER A 67 -12.58 -15.82 -10.99
C SER A 67 -14.12 -15.81 -10.98
N ARG A 68 -14.77 -15.32 -12.03
CA ARG A 68 -16.25 -15.35 -12.15
C ARG A 68 -16.78 -16.75 -12.47
N SER A 69 -16.01 -17.57 -13.18
CA SER A 69 -16.46 -18.93 -13.51
C SER A 69 -16.59 -19.85 -12.28
N THR A 70 -16.13 -19.42 -11.11
CA THR A 70 -16.30 -20.17 -9.86
C THR A 70 -17.61 -19.88 -9.13
N ASP A 71 -18.45 -18.98 -9.66
CA ASP A 71 -19.79 -18.77 -9.12
C ASP A 71 -20.64 -20.06 -9.24
N TYR A 72 -21.59 -20.24 -8.32
CA TYR A 72 -22.57 -21.31 -8.44
C TYR A 72 -23.35 -21.14 -9.75
N PRO A 73 -23.74 -22.25 -10.42
CA PRO A 73 -24.64 -22.15 -11.56
C PRO A 73 -25.91 -21.40 -11.14
N THR A 74 -26.23 -20.32 -11.83
CA THR A 74 -27.47 -19.57 -11.59
C THR A 74 -28.64 -20.46 -12.02
N ASP A 75 -29.33 -21.09 -11.06
CA ASP A 75 -30.57 -21.81 -11.34
C ASP A 75 -31.73 -20.79 -11.46
N PRO A 76 -32.35 -20.66 -12.65
CA PRO A 76 -33.50 -19.77 -12.83
C PRO A 76 -34.73 -20.17 -12.01
N ALA A 77 -34.75 -21.32 -11.33
CA ALA A 77 -35.85 -21.73 -10.43
C ALA A 77 -35.81 -21.11 -9.03
N THR A 78 -34.73 -20.38 -8.67
CA THR A 78 -34.56 -19.73 -7.35
C THR A 78 -34.44 -18.20 -7.39
N ALA A 79 -34.74 -17.57 -8.53
CA ALA A 79 -34.82 -16.11 -8.67
C ALA A 79 -36.23 -15.57 -8.40
#